data_AF-E1LJQ7-F1
#
_entry.id   AF-E1LJQ7-F1
#
_cell.length_a   1.000
_cell.length_b   1.000
_cell.length_c   1.000
_cell.angle_alpha   90.00
_cell.angle_beta   90.00
_cell.angle_gamma   90.00
#
_symmetry.space_group_name_H-M   'P 1'
#
loop_
_entity.id
_entity.type
_entity.pdbx_description
1 polymer ?
#
loop_
_entity_poly.entity_id
_entity_poly.type
_entity_poly.pdbx_seq_one_letter_code
_entity_poly.pdbx_strand_id
1 'polypeptide(L)'
;MAVNEWVDGGRYYVGADGVWKEGQASTASSSNDSNSEYSAALGKAKSYNSLFHMSKKRMYRQLTSDFDKFSNDAAQYAVDHLEADYKYNALFNAKNYRKLFNMSKSRLINQLTSSIDGFTEEEANYAINHLDD
;
A
#
# COMPACT_ATOMS: atom_id res chain seq x y z
N MET A 1 7.24 -7.73 20.82
CA MET A 1 6.13 -7.41 19.91
C MET A 1 6.70 -6.59 18.78
N ALA A 2 6.25 -6.80 17.53
CA ALA A 2 6.68 -5.95 16.42
C ALA A 2 6.11 -4.54 16.61
N VAL A 3 6.87 -3.50 16.24
CA VAL A 3 6.47 -2.09 16.34
C VAL A 3 6.94 -1.34 15.11
N ASN A 4 6.11 -0.42 14.61
CA ASN A 4 6.37 0.34 13.37
C ASN A 4 6.75 -0.56 12.19
N GLU A 5 6.10 -1.71 12.07
CA GLU A 5 6.47 -2.75 11.12
C GLU A 5 5.26 -3.38 10.43
N TRP A 6 5.46 -3.85 9.21
CA TRP A 6 4.47 -4.64 8.48
C TRP A 6 4.59 -6.12 8.88
N VAL A 7 3.49 -6.71 9.36
CA VAL A 7 3.39 -8.10 9.81
C VAL A 7 2.50 -8.92 8.86
N ASP A 8 2.50 -10.25 9.07
CA ASP A 8 1.68 -11.22 8.30
C ASP A 8 1.87 -11.08 6.78
N GLY A 9 3.12 -11.16 6.32
CA GLY A 9 3.45 -11.09 4.89
C GLY A 9 3.20 -9.72 4.25
N GLY A 10 3.02 -8.66 5.04
CA GLY A 10 2.76 -7.31 4.53
C GLY A 10 1.28 -6.93 4.46
N ARG A 11 0.40 -7.73 5.06
CA ARG A 11 -1.05 -7.46 5.10
C ARG A 11 -1.43 -6.38 6.12
N TYR A 12 -0.72 -6.33 7.24
CA TYR A 12 -1.07 -5.45 8.38
C TYR A 12 0.15 -4.65 8.83
N TYR A 13 -0.06 -3.38 9.19
CA TYR A 13 0.97 -2.53 9.78
C TYR A 13 0.69 -2.32 11.27
N VAL A 14 1.66 -2.61 12.13
CA VAL A 14 1.55 -2.35 13.58
C VAL A 14 2.22 -1.03 13.94
N GLY A 15 1.51 -0.20 14.71
CA GLY A 15 2.01 1.10 15.15
C GLY A 15 3.12 1.01 16.19
N ALA A 16 3.53 2.16 16.72
CA ALA A 16 4.56 2.24 17.77
C ALA A 16 4.12 1.57 19.09
N ASP A 17 2.81 1.44 19.31
CA ASP A 17 2.21 0.71 20.44
C ASP A 17 2.14 -0.81 20.22
N GLY A 18 2.57 -1.29 19.05
CA GLY A 18 2.58 -2.71 18.69
C GLY A 18 1.19 -3.31 18.46
N VAL A 19 0.17 -2.47 18.36
CA VAL A 19 -1.21 -2.90 18.12
C VAL A 19 -1.58 -2.59 16.67
N TRP A 20 -2.17 -3.58 15.99
CA TRP A 20 -2.92 -3.31 14.76
C TRP A 20 -4.31 -2.81 15.15
N LYS A 21 -4.59 -1.54 14.90
CA LYS A 21 -5.90 -0.93 15.18
C LYS A 21 -6.71 -0.90 13.90
N GLU A 22 -7.52 -1.92 13.68
CA GLU A 22 -8.53 -1.90 12.64
C GLU A 22 -9.55 -0.80 12.94
N GLY A 23 -9.66 0.19 12.07
CA GLY A 23 -10.79 1.13 12.05
C GLY A 23 -11.00 1.97 13.31
N GLN A 24 -10.07 2.02 14.26
CA GLN A 24 -10.20 2.86 15.44
C GLN A 24 -9.67 4.27 15.17
N ALA A 25 -10.50 5.03 14.45
CA ALA A 25 -10.63 6.47 14.68
C ALA A 25 -11.20 6.70 16.09
N SER A 26 -10.47 6.30 17.13
CA SER A 26 -10.90 6.51 18.52
C SER A 26 -10.01 7.54 19.19
N THR A 27 -10.57 8.74 19.22
CA THR A 27 -10.59 9.64 20.38
C THR A 27 -9.25 10.24 20.81
N ALA A 28 -8.81 11.26 20.06
CA ALA A 28 -8.15 12.43 20.64
C ALA A 28 -8.53 13.70 19.86
N SER A 29 -9.43 14.49 20.46
CA SER A 29 -9.74 15.91 20.19
C SER A 29 -10.21 16.33 18.79
N SER A 30 -11.53 16.49 18.70
CA SER A 30 -12.25 17.66 18.15
C SER A 30 -11.44 18.67 17.33
N SER A 31 -11.45 18.53 16.01
CA SER A 31 -11.43 19.65 15.07
C SER A 31 -11.94 19.16 13.71
N ASN A 32 -12.61 20.03 12.95
CA ASN A 32 -12.96 19.76 11.54
C ASN A 32 -11.73 19.40 10.68
N ASP A 33 -10.51 19.71 11.16
CA ASP A 33 -9.25 19.45 10.46
C ASP A 33 -8.88 17.96 10.42
N SER A 34 -9.12 17.17 11.47
CA SER A 34 -8.76 15.73 11.45
C SER A 34 -9.55 14.99 10.37
N ASN A 35 -10.88 15.22 10.28
CA ASN A 35 -11.71 14.62 9.24
C ASN A 35 -11.28 15.08 7.82
N SER A 36 -10.66 16.26 7.71
CA SER A 36 -10.08 16.74 6.46
C SER A 36 -8.78 16.01 6.08
N GLU A 37 -7.91 15.65 7.04
CA GLU A 37 -6.66 14.93 6.77
C GLU A 37 -6.92 13.49 6.31
N TYR A 38 -7.81 12.76 6.99
CA TYR A 38 -8.20 11.39 6.61
C TYR A 38 -8.79 11.32 5.20
N SER A 39 -9.71 12.24 4.88
CA SER A 39 -10.33 12.32 3.56
C SER A 39 -9.34 12.76 2.47
N ALA A 40 -8.42 13.69 2.78
CA ALA A 40 -7.35 14.08 1.89
C ALA A 40 -6.38 12.92 1.60
N ALA A 41 -5.95 12.18 2.62
CA ALA A 41 -5.08 11.02 2.48
C ALA A 41 -5.76 9.94 1.62
N LEU A 42 -7.05 9.65 1.86
CA LEU A 42 -7.82 8.71 1.05
C LEU A 42 -7.96 9.19 -0.41
N GLY A 43 -8.22 10.48 -0.64
CA GLY A 43 -8.27 11.05 -1.99
C GLY A 43 -6.92 10.93 -2.73
N LYS A 44 -5.82 11.08 -1.99
CA LYS A 44 -4.48 10.91 -2.55
C LYS A 44 -4.16 9.45 -2.83
N ALA A 45 -4.54 8.54 -1.94
CA ALA A 45 -4.42 7.10 -2.14
C ALA A 45 -5.17 6.63 -3.39
N LYS A 46 -6.40 7.11 -3.62
CA LYS A 46 -7.18 6.85 -4.84
C LYS A 46 -6.44 7.32 -6.09
N SER A 47 -5.83 8.50 -6.04
CA SER A 47 -5.06 9.06 -7.16
C SER A 47 -3.84 8.20 -7.48
N TYR A 48 -3.06 7.82 -6.45
CA TYR A 48 -1.90 6.95 -6.62
C TYR A 48 -2.26 5.55 -7.10
N ASN A 49 -3.38 5.01 -6.62
CA ASN A 49 -3.89 3.71 -7.07
C ASN A 49 -4.23 3.75 -8.56
N SER A 50 -4.96 4.77 -9.00
CA SER A 50 -5.36 4.92 -10.40
C SER A 50 -4.18 5.14 -11.34
N LEU A 51 -3.19 5.94 -10.93
CA LEU A 51 -2.07 6.32 -11.80
C LEU A 51 -0.95 5.27 -11.81
N PHE A 52 -0.63 4.71 -10.64
CA PHE A 52 0.57 3.89 -10.47
C PHE A 52 0.28 2.47 -9.99
N HIS A 53 -0.97 2.15 -9.65
CA HIS A 53 -1.36 0.81 -9.21
C HIS A 53 -0.46 0.32 -8.07
N MET A 54 -0.26 1.15 -7.04
CA MET A 54 0.69 0.85 -5.97
C MET A 54 0.22 -0.34 -5.11
N SER A 55 1.17 -1.03 -4.48
CA SER A 55 0.85 -1.92 -3.37
C SER A 55 0.36 -1.14 -2.15
N LYS A 56 -0.29 -1.83 -1.21
CA LYS A 56 -0.70 -1.25 0.07
C LYS A 56 0.49 -0.63 0.82
N LYS A 57 1.62 -1.34 0.88
CA LYS A 57 2.84 -0.90 1.58
C LYS A 57 3.50 0.31 0.94
N ARG A 58 3.56 0.35 -0.40
CA ARG A 58 4.09 1.50 -1.13
C ARG A 58 3.18 2.71 -1.01
N MET A 59 1.87 2.50 -1.02
CA MET A 59 0.88 3.56 -0.78
C MET A 59 1.08 4.21 0.58
N TYR A 60 1.14 3.42 1.64
CA TYR A 60 1.36 3.91 3.00
C TYR A 60 2.66 4.73 3.10
N ARG A 61 3.78 4.18 2.62
CA ARG A 61 5.07 4.87 2.60
C ARG A 61 5.04 6.19 1.83
N GLN A 62 4.29 6.25 0.74
CA GLN A 62 4.17 7.46 -0.06
C GLN A 62 3.40 8.52 0.72
N LEU A 63 2.25 8.16 1.30
CA LEU A 63 1.42 9.07 2.08
C LEU A 63 2.17 9.62 3.32
N THR A 64 2.99 8.82 3.97
CA THR A 64 3.80 9.24 5.14
C THR A 64 5.16 9.84 4.78
N SER A 65 5.51 9.92 3.50
CA SER A 65 6.79 10.46 3.06
C SER A 65 6.91 11.96 3.29
N ASP A 66 8.13 12.51 3.19
CA ASP A 66 8.36 13.96 3.18
C ASP A 66 7.65 14.70 2.03
N PHE A 67 7.11 13.99 1.05
CA PHE A 67 6.35 14.59 -0.05
C PHE A 67 4.90 14.87 0.35
N ASP A 68 4.18 13.86 0.82
CA ASP A 68 2.74 13.99 1.16
C ASP A 68 2.51 14.35 2.64
N LYS A 69 3.41 13.94 3.53
CA LYS A 69 3.48 14.29 4.96
C LYS A 69 2.19 14.02 5.76
N PHE A 70 1.36 13.08 5.33
CA PHE A 70 0.21 12.67 6.13
C PHE A 70 0.67 11.96 7.40
N SER A 71 -0.10 12.13 8.48
CA SER A 71 0.10 11.35 9.70
C SER A 71 0.02 9.84 9.44
N ASN A 72 0.71 9.04 10.26
CA ASN A 72 0.65 7.57 10.17
C ASN A 72 -0.80 7.06 10.27
N ASP A 73 -1.64 7.69 11.10
CA ASP A 73 -3.04 7.33 11.27
C ASP A 73 -3.88 7.67 10.03
N ALA A 74 -3.69 8.85 9.43
CA ALA A 74 -4.37 9.21 8.18
C ALA A 74 -3.95 8.32 7.01
N ALA A 75 -2.66 8.00 6.90
CA ALA A 75 -2.16 7.07 5.88
C ALA A 75 -2.69 5.65 6.08
N GLN A 76 -2.74 5.16 7.34
CA GLN A 76 -3.30 3.84 7.66
C GLN A 76 -4.78 3.78 7.31
N TYR A 77 -5.55 4.78 7.73
CA TYR A 77 -6.96 4.92 7.37
C TYR A 77 -7.15 4.89 5.85
N ALA A 78 -6.34 5.65 5.11
CA ALA A 78 -6.44 5.71 3.66
C ALA A 78 -6.20 4.35 3.01
N VAL A 79 -5.17 3.59 3.41
CA VAL A 79 -4.89 2.28 2.80
C VAL A 79 -5.88 1.18 3.19
N ASP A 80 -6.55 1.33 4.33
CA ASP A 80 -7.59 0.40 4.77
C ASP A 80 -8.96 0.69 4.14
N HIS A 81 -9.26 1.96 3.84
CA HIS A 81 -10.54 2.37 3.22
C HIS A 81 -10.44 2.58 1.70
N LEU A 82 -9.29 2.32 1.08
CA LEU A 82 -9.10 2.46 -0.36
C LEU A 82 -9.87 1.40 -1.17
N GLU A 83 -10.11 0.21 -0.59
CA GLU A 83 -10.77 -0.93 -1.25
C GLU A 83 -10.18 -1.28 -2.63
N ALA A 84 -8.85 -1.19 -2.77
CA ALA A 84 -8.17 -1.52 -4.02
C ALA A 84 -8.05 -3.03 -4.25
N ASP A 85 -8.11 -3.44 -5.51
CA ASP A 85 -7.67 -4.77 -5.93
C ASP A 85 -6.14 -4.79 -6.08
N TYR A 86 -5.44 -5.12 -5.00
CA TYR A 86 -3.98 -5.14 -4.99
C TYR A 86 -3.38 -6.29 -5.81
N LYS A 87 -4.15 -7.35 -6.08
CA LYS A 87 -3.75 -8.44 -7.00
C LYS A 87 -3.75 -7.93 -8.44
N TYR A 88 -4.80 -7.21 -8.83
CA TYR A 88 -4.85 -6.51 -10.11
C TYR A 88 -3.71 -5.49 -10.23
N ASN A 89 -3.43 -4.72 -9.17
CA ASN A 89 -2.33 -3.75 -9.17
C ASN A 89 -0.96 -4.41 -9.41
N ALA A 90 -0.71 -5.55 -8.77
CA ALA A 90 0.51 -6.32 -8.97
C ALA A 90 0.62 -6.82 -10.42
N LEU A 91 -0.49 -7.33 -10.98
CA LEU A 91 -0.55 -7.79 -12.37
C LEU A 91 -0.28 -6.65 -13.36
N PHE A 92 -0.88 -5.48 -13.13
CA PHE A 92 -0.65 -4.29 -13.94
C PHE A 92 0.84 -3.90 -13.96
N ASN A 93 1.49 -3.85 -12.79
CA ASN A 93 2.92 -3.55 -12.70
C ASN A 93 3.77 -4.64 -13.36
N ALA A 94 3.44 -5.91 -13.17
CA ALA A 94 4.14 -7.03 -13.79
C ALA A 94 4.11 -6.95 -15.33
N LYS A 95 2.93 -6.69 -15.92
CA LYS A 95 2.76 -6.50 -17.36
C LYS A 95 3.55 -5.28 -17.86
N ASN A 96 3.58 -4.17 -17.11
CA ASN A 96 4.38 -3.00 -17.46
C ASN A 96 5.89 -3.28 -17.44
N TYR A 97 6.40 -3.91 -16.38
CA TYR A 97 7.82 -4.26 -16.28
C TYR A 97 8.24 -5.28 -17.34
N ARG A 98 7.38 -6.25 -17.66
CA ARG A 98 7.59 -7.16 -18.78
C ARG A 98 7.71 -6.38 -20.09
N LYS A 99 6.78 -5.45 -20.36
CA LYS A 99 6.76 -4.67 -21.60
C LYS A 99 7.96 -3.74 -21.75
N LEU A 100 8.34 -3.04 -20.68
CA LEU A 100 9.37 -1.99 -20.73
C LEU A 100 10.79 -2.55 -20.60
N PHE A 101 10.97 -3.62 -19.84
CA PHE A 101 12.30 -4.12 -19.46
C PHE A 101 12.52 -5.60 -19.78
N ASN A 102 11.54 -6.26 -20.40
CA ASN A 102 11.59 -7.68 -20.77
C ASN A 102 11.97 -8.60 -19.59
N MET A 103 11.53 -8.26 -18.38
CA MET A 103 11.89 -9.00 -17.16
C MET A 103 11.33 -10.43 -17.15
N SER A 104 12.16 -11.40 -16.75
CA SER A 104 11.71 -12.79 -16.52
C SER A 104 10.69 -12.87 -15.38
N LYS A 105 9.91 -13.97 -15.33
CA LYS A 105 8.96 -14.23 -14.23
C LYS A 105 9.63 -14.16 -12.85
N SER A 106 10.83 -14.73 -12.70
CA SER A 106 11.60 -14.65 -11.44
C SER A 106 12.02 -13.22 -11.07
N ARG A 107 12.48 -12.41 -12.03
CA ARG A 107 12.83 -11.00 -11.77
C ARG A 107 11.59 -10.17 -11.44
N LEU A 108 10.44 -10.47 -12.04
CA LEU A 108 9.18 -9.82 -11.73
C LEU A 108 8.74 -10.09 -10.29
N ILE A 109 8.83 -11.33 -9.79
CA ILE A 109 8.55 -11.64 -8.37
C ILE A 109 9.42 -10.77 -7.47
N ASN A 110 10.74 -10.81 -7.69
CA ASN A 110 11.69 -10.05 -6.87
C ASN A 110 11.44 -8.53 -6.92
N GLN A 111 11.02 -8.02 -8.09
CA GLN A 111 10.71 -6.60 -8.25
C GLN A 111 9.43 -6.22 -7.50
N LEU A 112 8.35 -6.99 -7.67
CA LEU A 112 7.06 -6.72 -7.03
C LEU A 112 7.16 -6.80 -5.49
N THR A 113 7.90 -7.78 -4.96
CA THR A 113 8.10 -7.94 -3.50
C THR A 113 9.24 -7.08 -2.94
N SER A 114 9.93 -6.31 -3.78
CA SER A 114 11.03 -5.45 -3.34
C SER A 114 10.55 -4.37 -2.36
N SER A 115 11.48 -3.76 -1.62
CA SER A 115 11.17 -2.60 -0.77
C SER A 115 10.62 -1.40 -1.56
N ILE A 116 10.82 -1.36 -2.88
CA ILE A 116 10.33 -0.31 -3.76
C ILE A 116 8.83 -0.49 -3.98
N ASP A 117 8.44 -1.65 -4.54
CA ASP A 117 7.06 -1.93 -4.92
C ASP A 117 6.22 -2.48 -3.77
N GLY A 118 6.77 -3.34 -2.93
CA GLY A 118 6.18 -3.74 -1.65
C GLY A 118 4.88 -4.53 -1.75
N PHE A 119 4.61 -5.22 -2.86
CA PHE A 119 3.52 -6.19 -2.91
C PHE A 119 3.81 -7.38 -2.00
N THR A 120 2.76 -7.99 -1.50
CA THR A 120 2.85 -9.27 -0.77
C THR A 120 3.28 -10.38 -1.73
N GLU A 121 3.82 -11.48 -1.18
CA GLU A 121 4.16 -12.66 -1.99
C GLU A 121 2.93 -13.22 -2.73
N GLU A 122 1.76 -13.18 -2.10
CA GLU A 122 0.51 -13.66 -2.68
C GLU A 122 0.07 -12.82 -3.88
N GLU A 123 0.16 -11.50 -3.78
CA GLU A 123 -0.14 -10.57 -4.89
C GLU A 123 0.86 -10.73 -6.04
N ALA A 124 2.16 -10.84 -5.73
CA ALA A 124 3.19 -11.06 -6.72
C ALA A 124 3.01 -12.41 -7.44
N ASN A 125 2.76 -13.49 -6.70
CA ASN A 125 2.51 -14.81 -7.27
C ASN A 125 1.25 -14.83 -8.13
N TYR A 126 0.18 -14.17 -7.69
CA TYR A 126 -1.02 -13.98 -8.50
C TYR A 126 -0.69 -13.28 -9.83
N ALA A 127 0.08 -12.18 -9.79
CA ALA A 127 0.49 -11.44 -10.99
C ALA A 127 1.30 -12.29 -11.97
N ILE A 128 2.19 -13.17 -11.50
CA ILE A 128 2.97 -14.04 -12.39
C ILE A 128 2.13 -15.14 -13.01
N ASN A 129 1.18 -15.70 -12.25
CA ASN A 129 0.31 -16.76 -12.71
C ASN A 129 -0.65 -16.29 -13.82
N HIS A 130 -1.02 -15.02 -13.81
CA HIS A 130 -1.94 -14.41 -14.79
C HIS A 130 -1.21 -13.48 -15.78
N LEU A 131 0.13 -13.55 -15.85
CA LEU A 131 0.93 -12.59 -16.64
C LEU A 131 0.66 -12.70 -18.14
N ASP A 132 0.39 -13.91 -18.61
CA ASP A 132 0.25 -14.27 -20.02
C ASP A 132 -1.23 -14.50 -20.43
N ASP A 133 -2.17 -14.15 -19.54
CA ASP A 133 -3.61 -14.16 -19.80
C ASP A 133 -4.07 -12.96 -20.65
#